data_AF-A0A7S0SI54-F1
#
_entry.id   AF-A0A7S0SI54-F1
#
_cell.length_a   1.000
_cell.length_b   1.000
_cell.length_c   1.000
_cell.angle_alpha   90.00
_cell.angle_beta   90.00
_cell.angle_gamma   90.00
#
_symmetry.space_group_name_H-M   'P 1'
#
loop_
_entity.id
_entity.type
_entity.pdbx_description
1 polymer ?
#
loop_
_entity_poly.entity_id
_entity_poly.type
_entity_poly.pdbx_seq_one_letter_code
_entity_poly.pdbx_strand_id
1 'polypeptide(L)'
;VKGKGPAAKEVAEIVERLRREAVADAAAEADRWDSDDSDDEGEGGISRSDPWNFSVGGLRAGPPPRPARAHAPAVPAVDMILLIDREVDMVTPLCTQLTYEGLIDEIIGVHNGSVEVPNDEGKRVKARLNSSDALFKELRDLNFGRACDALRDKSSAIQQDYKSIKGGKVEEQEVSRIGGFVRKLKDNMQGVGLDLHATIAKHLLDATRGAMLYQQRFMNNLEVERACVEGHRWEGTLEHIETMVFRGENVRRVVRMLALATLTYGGIPKKHYEPIKREMLHAYGPQVLLLLINMETAGLLYRREDKVKGGFAAVRKALNLVVNDLDDANPADI
;
A
#
# COMPACT_ATOMS: atom_id res chain seq x y z
N VAL A 1 -7.01 13.86 -16.87
CA VAL A 1 -5.87 13.29 -16.13
C VAL A 1 -5.03 14.43 -15.60
N LYS A 2 -4.70 14.45 -14.30
CA LYS A 2 -3.72 15.38 -13.71
C LYS A 2 -2.59 14.56 -13.13
N GLY A 3 -1.40 15.14 -12.98
CA GLY A 3 -0.32 14.43 -12.31
C GLY A 3 0.89 15.27 -11.98
N LYS A 4 1.78 14.68 -11.18
CA LYS A 4 3.04 15.28 -10.75
C LYS A 4 4.17 14.25 -10.91
N GLY A 5 5.25 14.69 -11.55
CA GLY A 5 6.46 13.90 -11.79
C GLY A 5 6.60 13.45 -13.25
N PRO A 6 7.84 13.09 -13.66
CA PRO A 6 8.14 12.72 -15.04
C PRO A 6 7.38 11.47 -15.50
N ALA A 7 7.34 10.39 -14.72
CA ALA A 7 6.64 9.17 -15.11
C ALA A 7 5.11 9.37 -15.16
N ALA A 8 4.56 10.15 -14.22
CA ALA A 8 3.14 10.52 -14.23
C ALA A 8 2.76 11.31 -15.50
N LYS A 9 3.65 12.19 -15.98
CA LYS A 9 3.47 12.92 -17.23
C LYS A 9 3.49 11.99 -18.44
N GLU A 10 4.47 11.09 -18.49
CA GLU A 10 4.59 10.09 -19.56
C GLU A 10 3.32 9.22 -19.66
N VAL A 11 2.85 8.69 -18.54
CA VAL A 11 1.59 7.91 -18.50
C VAL A 11 0.41 8.72 -19.00
N ALA A 12 0.30 10.00 -18.62
CA ALA A 12 -0.79 10.86 -19.09
C ALA A 12 -0.73 11.09 -20.62
N GLU A 13 0.47 11.27 -21.18
CA GLU A 13 0.66 11.43 -22.63
C GLU A 13 0.31 10.15 -23.39
N ILE A 14 0.70 8.98 -22.87
CA ILE A 14 0.34 7.67 -23.44
C ILE A 14 -1.18 7.49 -23.44
N VAL A 15 -1.85 7.77 -22.32
CA VAL A 15 -3.32 7.65 -22.19
C VAL A 15 -4.04 8.55 -23.20
N GLU A 16 -3.57 9.78 -23.35
CA GLU A 16 -4.16 10.74 -24.31
C GLU A 16 -3.92 10.31 -25.76
N ARG A 17 -2.73 9.76 -26.07
CA ARG A 17 -2.45 9.20 -27.40
C ARG A 17 -3.38 8.02 -27.71
N LEU A 18 -3.47 7.04 -26.81
CA LEU A 18 -4.34 5.86 -26.98
C LEU A 18 -5.80 6.26 -27.17
N ARG A 19 -6.26 7.31 -26.47
CA ARG A 19 -7.61 7.84 -26.66
C ARG A 19 -7.83 8.39 -28.07
N ARG A 20 -6.86 9.13 -28.63
CA ARG A 20 -6.97 9.67 -29.99
C ARG A 20 -6.97 8.56 -31.04
N GLU A 21 -6.11 7.56 -30.86
CA GLU A 21 -6.07 6.37 -31.72
C GLU A 21 -7.41 5.64 -31.71
N ALA A 22 -7.97 5.36 -30.52
CA ALA A 22 -9.29 4.71 -30.40
C ALA A 22 -10.44 5.51 -31.04
N VAL A 23 -10.42 6.84 -30.96
CA VAL A 23 -11.42 7.70 -31.62
C VAL A 23 -11.26 7.68 -33.14
N ALA A 24 -10.01 7.70 -33.63
CA ALA A 24 -9.73 7.63 -35.06
C ALA A 24 -10.14 6.26 -35.65
N ASP A 25 -9.85 5.16 -34.94
CA ASP A 25 -10.26 3.82 -35.34
C ASP A 25 -11.79 3.69 -35.39
N ALA A 26 -12.49 4.23 -34.39
CA ALA A 26 -13.95 4.24 -34.37
C ALA A 26 -14.56 5.08 -35.52
N ALA A 27 -13.94 6.21 -35.87
CA ALA A 27 -14.37 7.03 -37.01
C ALA A 27 -14.14 6.31 -38.34
N ALA A 28 -12.97 5.68 -38.51
CA ALA A 28 -12.66 4.90 -39.71
C ALA A 28 -13.58 3.67 -39.87
N GLU A 29 -13.97 3.04 -38.77
CA GLU A 29 -14.93 1.93 -38.80
C GLU A 29 -16.34 2.40 -39.18
N ALA A 30 -16.76 3.57 -38.71
CA ALA A 30 -18.04 4.16 -39.10
C ALA A 30 -18.09 4.53 -40.59
N ASP A 31 -17.04 5.17 -41.12
CA ASP A 31 -16.94 5.56 -42.53
C ASP A 31 -16.97 4.33 -43.46
N ARG A 32 -16.42 3.19 -43.01
CA ARG A 32 -16.41 1.94 -43.79
C ARG A 32 -17.79 1.31 -43.97
N TRP A 33 -18.70 1.53 -43.02
CA TRP A 33 -20.07 1.00 -43.10
C TRP A 33 -20.98 1.93 -43.91
N ASP A 34 -20.78 3.25 -43.84
CA ASP A 34 -21.52 4.23 -44.67
C ASP A 34 -21.22 4.07 -46.17
N SER A 35 -20.05 3.53 -46.54
CA SER A 35 -19.68 3.25 -47.93
C SER A 35 -20.20 1.94 -48.52
N ASP A 36 -20.68 1.00 -47.70
CA ASP A 36 -21.15 -0.33 -48.15
C ASP A 36 -22.68 -0.33 -48.42
N ASP A 37 -23.42 0.69 -47.94
CA ASP A 37 -24.87 0.83 -48.13
C ASP A 37 -25.25 1.68 -49.37
N SER A 38 -24.27 2.20 -50.14
CA SER A 38 -24.53 3.07 -51.29
C SER A 38 -24.63 2.39 -52.67
N ASP A 39 -24.49 1.06 -52.76
CA ASP A 39 -24.44 0.33 -54.05
C ASP A 39 -25.51 -0.79 -54.21
N ASP A 40 -26.77 -0.57 -53.79
CA ASP A 40 -27.88 -1.43 -54.24
C ASP A 40 -29.20 -0.65 -54.49
N GLU A 41 -29.17 0.29 -55.43
CA GLU A 41 -30.36 0.68 -56.20
C GLU A 41 -30.33 0.00 -57.58
N GLY A 42 -30.62 -1.30 -57.60
CA GLY A 42 -30.87 -2.09 -58.80
C GLY A 42 -32.31 -2.61 -58.84
N GLU A 43 -33.16 -1.95 -59.63
CA GLU A 43 -34.55 -2.31 -59.90
C GLU A 43 -34.74 -3.78 -60.34
N GLY A 44 -35.75 -4.47 -59.78
CA GLY A 44 -36.19 -5.77 -60.31
C GLY A 44 -37.22 -6.51 -59.45
N GLY A 45 -38.49 -6.09 -59.51
CA GLY A 45 -39.58 -6.85 -58.89
C GLY A 45 -39.94 -8.13 -59.67
N ILE A 46 -40.20 -9.23 -58.96
CA ILE A 46 -41.16 -10.31 -59.29
C ILE A 46 -41.55 -11.02 -57.99
N SER A 47 -42.85 -11.29 -57.83
CA SER A 47 -43.41 -12.00 -56.68
C SER A 47 -43.37 -13.53 -56.85
N ARG A 48 -43.32 -14.20 -55.69
CA ARG A 48 -43.87 -15.53 -55.33
C ARG A 48 -43.02 -16.80 -55.49
N SER A 49 -43.16 -17.56 -54.41
CA SER A 49 -42.89 -18.97 -54.13
C SER A 49 -41.45 -19.33 -53.79
N ASP A 50 -41.29 -19.84 -52.56
CA ASP A 50 -40.27 -20.83 -52.21
C ASP A 50 -40.64 -22.16 -52.90
N PRO A 51 -39.75 -22.70 -53.74
CA PRO A 51 -39.66 -24.14 -53.89
C PRO A 51 -38.20 -24.58 -53.87
N TRP A 52 -37.88 -25.52 -52.98
CA TRP A 52 -36.58 -26.24 -52.85
C TRP A 52 -35.50 -25.46 -52.09
N ASN A 53 -35.44 -25.54 -50.77
CA ASN A 53 -34.87 -26.69 -50.05
C ASN A 53 -33.70 -27.34 -50.81
N PHE A 54 -32.49 -26.82 -50.59
CA PHE A 54 -31.27 -27.61 -50.67
C PHE A 54 -30.44 -27.38 -49.40
N SER A 55 -30.52 -28.36 -48.50
CA SER A 55 -29.60 -28.52 -47.39
C SER A 55 -28.25 -28.99 -47.94
N VAL A 56 -27.22 -28.14 -47.86
CA VAL A 56 -25.82 -28.56 -47.88
C VAL A 56 -25.08 -27.82 -46.78
N GLY A 57 -24.57 -28.57 -45.80
CA GLY A 57 -23.49 -28.14 -44.90
C GLY A 57 -23.87 -27.10 -43.85
N GLY A 58 -24.01 -27.55 -42.61
CA GLY A 58 -24.26 -26.68 -41.46
C GLY A 58 -23.20 -25.60 -41.28
N LEU A 59 -23.61 -24.34 -41.42
CA LEU A 59 -23.18 -23.16 -40.68
C LEU A 59 -24.26 -22.09 -40.92
N ARG A 60 -25.20 -21.97 -39.98
CA ARG A 60 -26.10 -20.80 -39.96
C ARG A 60 -25.19 -19.60 -39.66
N ALA A 61 -25.06 -18.67 -40.60
CA ALA A 61 -24.55 -17.35 -40.30
C ALA A 61 -25.40 -16.80 -39.15
N GLY A 62 -24.76 -16.52 -38.01
CA GLY A 62 -25.42 -15.85 -36.90
C GLY A 62 -25.95 -14.49 -37.38
N PRO A 63 -26.95 -13.91 -36.69
CA PRO A 63 -27.38 -12.55 -36.99
C PRO A 63 -26.16 -11.62 -37.04
N PRO A 64 -26.10 -10.66 -37.98
CA PRO A 64 -24.99 -9.72 -38.06
C PRO A 64 -24.76 -9.10 -36.67
N PRO A 65 -23.50 -8.86 -36.27
CA PRO A 65 -23.23 -8.18 -35.01
C PRO A 65 -24.04 -6.89 -35.01
N ARG A 66 -24.93 -6.74 -34.01
CA ARG A 66 -25.68 -5.49 -33.85
C ARG A 66 -24.65 -4.37 -33.80
N PRO A 67 -24.83 -3.27 -34.55
CA PRO A 67 -23.93 -2.14 -34.44
C PRO A 67 -23.83 -1.78 -32.97
N ALA A 68 -22.59 -1.67 -32.48
CA ALA A 68 -22.34 -1.15 -31.14
C ALA A 68 -23.06 0.19 -31.10
N ARG A 69 -24.20 0.23 -30.41
CA ARG A 69 -24.96 1.46 -30.18
C ARG A 69 -23.93 2.45 -29.69
N ALA A 70 -23.66 3.51 -30.46
CA ALA A 70 -22.85 4.63 -30.01
C ALA A 70 -23.39 4.98 -28.62
N HIS A 71 -22.64 4.61 -27.58
CA HIS A 71 -23.05 4.85 -26.22
C HIS A 71 -23.17 6.37 -26.15
N ALA A 72 -24.40 6.89 -26.05
CA ALA A 72 -24.65 8.28 -25.68
C ALA A 72 -23.69 8.62 -24.53
N PRO A 73 -23.04 9.81 -24.52
CA PRO A 73 -21.94 10.06 -23.60
C PRO A 73 -22.48 9.89 -22.17
N ALA A 74 -22.22 8.71 -21.60
CA ALA A 74 -22.58 8.41 -20.24
C ALA A 74 -21.80 9.41 -19.40
N VAL A 75 -22.45 10.03 -18.42
CA VAL A 75 -21.74 10.79 -17.40
C VAL A 75 -20.63 9.87 -16.89
N PRO A 76 -19.35 10.25 -17.06
CA PRO A 76 -18.26 9.35 -16.71
C PRO A 76 -18.37 9.03 -15.21
N ALA A 77 -18.34 7.73 -14.88
CA ALA A 77 -18.37 7.29 -13.47
C ALA A 77 -17.12 7.72 -12.67
N VAL A 78 -16.11 8.26 -13.36
CA VAL A 78 -14.84 8.71 -12.81
C VAL A 78 -14.66 10.18 -13.18
N ASP A 79 -14.60 11.04 -12.17
CA ASP A 79 -14.40 12.48 -12.36
C ASP A 79 -12.97 12.83 -12.79
N MET A 80 -11.98 12.20 -12.14
CA MET A 80 -10.57 12.54 -12.34
C MET A 80 -9.66 11.35 -12.03
N ILE A 81 -8.58 11.27 -12.80
CA ILE A 81 -7.40 10.44 -12.49
C ILE A 81 -6.27 11.38 -12.09
N LEU A 82 -5.69 11.16 -10.90
CA LEU A 82 -4.50 11.83 -10.38
C LEU A 82 -3.32 10.85 -10.39
N LEU A 83 -2.26 11.20 -11.10
CA LEU A 83 -1.04 10.40 -11.22
C LEU A 83 0.09 11.03 -10.39
N ILE A 84 0.62 10.29 -9.44
CA ILE A 84 1.74 10.75 -8.61
C ILE A 84 2.91 9.80 -8.84
N ASP A 85 4.00 10.34 -9.38
CA ASP A 85 5.26 9.62 -9.52
C ASP A 85 5.90 9.45 -8.14
N ARG A 86 6.35 8.23 -7.80
CA ARG A 86 6.99 7.95 -6.51
C ARG A 86 8.22 8.81 -6.29
N GLU A 87 8.97 9.15 -7.34
CA GLU A 87 10.19 9.97 -7.23
C GLU A 87 9.92 11.41 -6.76
N VAL A 88 8.67 11.88 -6.85
CA VAL A 88 8.26 13.20 -6.31
C VAL A 88 8.41 13.26 -4.80
N ASP A 89 8.28 12.12 -4.12
CA ASP A 89 8.43 12.01 -2.69
C ASP A 89 9.09 10.67 -2.36
N MET A 90 10.38 10.67 -2.05
CA MET A 90 11.06 9.48 -1.54
C MET A 90 11.20 9.52 -0.01
N VAL A 91 10.68 10.54 0.68
CA VAL A 91 10.79 10.66 2.13
C VAL A 91 9.79 9.73 2.82
N THR A 92 8.51 9.79 2.44
CA THR A 92 7.46 8.95 3.04
C THR A 92 7.78 7.45 3.09
N PRO A 93 8.24 6.78 2.02
CA PRO A 93 8.53 5.33 2.07
C PRO A 93 9.80 4.98 2.87
N LEU A 94 10.61 5.97 3.26
CA LEU A 94 11.78 5.77 4.12
C LEU A 94 11.46 5.94 5.61
N CYS A 95 10.35 6.59 5.94
CA CYS A 95 9.85 6.68 7.30
C CYS A 95 9.19 5.36 7.73
N THR A 96 9.38 4.96 8.98
CA THR A 96 8.67 3.82 9.56
C THR A 96 7.18 4.10 9.59
N GLN A 97 6.39 3.21 9.01
CA GLN A 97 4.93 3.33 9.07
C GLN A 97 4.39 3.01 10.48
N LEU A 98 3.45 3.82 10.97
CA LEU A 98 2.91 3.73 12.34
C LEU A 98 1.41 3.42 12.40
N THR A 99 0.75 3.19 11.27
CA THR A 99 -0.59 2.61 11.24
C THR A 99 -0.53 1.11 11.58
N TYR A 100 -1.65 0.50 11.93
CA TYR A 100 -1.70 -0.93 12.23
C TYR A 100 -1.23 -1.79 11.04
N GLU A 101 -1.78 -1.58 9.85
CA GLU A 101 -1.36 -2.32 8.64
C GLU A 101 0.06 -1.95 8.21
N GLY A 102 0.45 -0.69 8.32
CA GLY A 102 1.79 -0.24 7.99
C GLY A 102 2.86 -0.90 8.89
N LEU A 103 2.61 -1.00 10.18
CA LEU A 103 3.54 -1.65 11.12
C LEU A 103 3.57 -3.17 10.94
N ILE A 104 2.45 -3.79 10.52
CA ILE A 104 2.44 -5.19 10.08
C ILE A 104 3.41 -5.37 8.90
N ASP A 105 3.35 -4.50 7.90
CA ASP A 105 4.20 -4.58 6.72
C ASP A 105 5.69 -4.34 7.04
N GLU A 106 6.00 -3.39 7.94
CA GLU A 106 7.37 -3.10 8.39
C GLU A 106 8.03 -4.27 9.14
N ILE A 107 7.27 -5.00 9.96
CA ILE A 107 7.82 -6.01 10.88
C ILE A 107 7.64 -7.43 10.36
N ILE A 108 6.48 -7.75 9.79
CA ILE A 108 6.10 -9.09 9.34
C ILE A 108 6.21 -9.20 7.82
N GLY A 109 5.82 -8.16 7.10
CA GLY A 109 5.74 -8.12 5.64
C GLY A 109 4.40 -8.64 5.13
N VAL A 110 3.67 -7.77 4.41
CA VAL A 110 2.41 -8.12 3.75
C VAL A 110 2.70 -8.50 2.29
N HIS A 111 2.38 -9.73 1.93
CA HIS A 111 2.56 -10.25 0.58
C HIS A 111 1.22 -10.73 0.01
N ASN A 112 0.76 -10.05 -1.03
CA ASN A 112 -0.49 -10.37 -1.73
C ASN A 112 -1.71 -10.41 -0.78
N GLY A 113 -1.81 -9.42 0.12
CA GLY A 113 -2.89 -9.33 1.12
C GLY A 113 -2.86 -10.48 2.12
N SER A 114 -1.67 -11.00 2.45
CA SER A 114 -1.48 -12.06 3.44
C SER A 114 -0.20 -11.86 4.23
N VAL A 115 -0.17 -12.39 5.45
CA VAL A 115 0.97 -12.39 6.35
C VAL A 115 1.25 -13.78 6.89
N GLU A 116 2.49 -14.03 7.28
CA GLU A 116 2.88 -15.26 7.97
C GLU A 116 3.10 -14.98 9.45
N VAL A 117 2.19 -15.48 10.29
CA VAL A 117 2.22 -15.27 11.74
C VAL A 117 2.52 -16.58 12.46
N PRO A 118 3.29 -16.56 13.57
CA PRO A 118 3.48 -17.75 14.39
C PRO A 118 2.15 -18.12 15.07
N ASN A 119 1.78 -19.40 15.04
CA ASN A 119 0.73 -19.93 15.90
C ASN A 119 1.27 -20.23 17.32
N ASP A 120 0.39 -20.69 18.22
CA ASP A 120 0.75 -21.04 19.61
C ASP A 120 1.82 -22.14 19.72
N GLU A 121 2.02 -22.93 18.66
CA GLU A 121 3.02 -24.00 18.55
C GLU A 121 4.33 -23.51 17.89
N GLY A 122 4.44 -22.21 17.56
CA GLY A 122 5.59 -21.60 16.90
C GLY A 122 5.68 -21.86 15.37
N LYS A 123 4.71 -22.55 14.78
CA LYS A 123 4.62 -22.77 13.34
C LYS A 123 4.04 -21.54 12.65
N ARG A 124 4.65 -21.11 11.54
CA ARG A 124 4.10 -20.01 10.73
C ARG A 124 2.86 -20.46 9.97
N VAL A 125 1.79 -19.70 10.12
CA VAL A 125 0.51 -19.88 9.44
C VAL A 125 0.25 -18.66 8.57
N LYS A 126 -0.18 -18.89 7.33
CA LYS A 126 -0.55 -17.83 6.41
C LYS A 126 -1.97 -17.34 6.73
N ALA A 127 -2.08 -16.08 7.11
CA ALA A 127 -3.35 -15.40 7.36
C ALA A 127 -3.62 -14.37 6.26
N ARG A 128 -4.86 -14.29 5.76
CA ARG A 128 -5.26 -13.26 4.81
C ARG A 128 -5.62 -11.97 5.55
N LEU A 129 -5.16 -10.84 5.05
CA LEU A 129 -5.49 -9.50 5.53
C LEU A 129 -6.18 -8.72 4.42
N ASN A 130 -7.49 -8.53 4.55
CA ASN A 130 -8.28 -7.69 3.66
C ASN A 130 -9.60 -7.30 4.34
N SER A 131 -10.35 -6.40 3.72
CA SER A 131 -11.59 -5.83 4.28
C SER A 131 -12.77 -6.81 4.41
N SER A 132 -12.60 -8.09 4.07
CA SER A 132 -13.59 -9.13 4.40
C SER A 132 -13.60 -9.46 5.90
N ASP A 133 -12.50 -9.20 6.59
CA ASP A 133 -12.45 -9.20 8.05
C ASP A 133 -12.91 -7.83 8.56
N ALA A 134 -14.07 -7.81 9.23
CA ALA A 134 -14.65 -6.60 9.80
C ALA A 134 -13.76 -5.97 10.87
N LEU A 135 -13.08 -6.80 11.68
CA LEU A 135 -12.16 -6.29 12.70
C LEU A 135 -10.94 -5.67 12.03
N PHE A 136 -10.35 -6.32 11.03
CA PHE A 136 -9.22 -5.73 10.32
C PHE A 136 -9.57 -4.41 9.64
N LYS A 137 -10.76 -4.33 9.02
CA LYS A 137 -11.26 -3.10 8.37
C LYS A 137 -11.30 -1.91 9.33
N GLU A 138 -11.63 -2.14 10.59
CA GLU A 138 -11.65 -1.09 11.61
C GLU A 138 -10.25 -0.73 12.14
N LEU A 139 -9.33 -1.70 12.19
CA LEU A 139 -8.01 -1.51 12.81
C LEU A 139 -6.94 -0.98 11.85
N ARG A 140 -6.96 -1.42 10.59
CA ARG A 140 -5.84 -1.31 9.64
C ARG A 140 -5.30 0.13 9.46
N ASP A 141 -6.19 1.10 9.48
CA ASP A 141 -5.91 2.50 9.18
C ASP A 141 -5.66 3.33 10.47
N LEU A 142 -5.86 2.75 11.66
CA LEU A 142 -5.61 3.42 12.93
C LEU A 142 -4.11 3.47 13.23
N ASN A 143 -3.67 4.52 13.94
CA ASN A 143 -2.39 4.52 14.62
C ASN A 143 -2.25 3.26 15.49
N PHE A 144 -1.08 2.61 15.48
CA PHE A 144 -0.86 1.34 16.14
C PHE A 144 -1.25 1.34 17.63
N GLY A 145 -0.98 2.44 18.36
CA GLY A 145 -1.38 2.57 19.76
C GLY A 145 -2.90 2.50 19.94
N ARG A 146 -3.65 3.16 19.07
CA ARG A 146 -5.13 3.16 19.07
C ARG A 146 -5.70 1.82 18.63
N ALA A 147 -5.06 1.15 17.66
CA ALA A 147 -5.44 -0.20 17.28
C ALA A 147 -5.30 -1.18 18.46
N CYS A 148 -4.25 -1.04 19.28
CA CYS A 148 -4.09 -1.83 20.51
C CYS A 148 -5.19 -1.54 21.54
N ASP A 149 -5.59 -0.29 21.72
CA ASP A 149 -6.68 0.08 22.63
C ASP A 149 -8.02 -0.50 22.14
N ALA A 150 -8.35 -0.34 20.86
CA ALA A 150 -9.56 -0.91 20.24
C ALA A 150 -9.62 -2.44 20.38
N LEU A 151 -8.48 -3.13 20.23
CA LEU A 151 -8.38 -4.57 20.46
C LEU A 151 -8.65 -4.94 21.92
N ARG A 152 -8.12 -4.16 22.88
CA ARG A 152 -8.35 -4.38 24.32
C ARG A 152 -9.82 -4.18 24.68
N ASP A 153 -10.45 -3.13 24.17
CA ASP A 153 -11.85 -2.83 24.45
C ASP A 153 -12.78 -3.92 23.92
N LYS A 154 -12.55 -4.39 22.68
CA LYS A 154 -13.30 -5.50 22.10
C LYS A 154 -13.09 -6.82 22.84
N SER A 155 -11.86 -7.13 23.24
CA SER A 155 -11.58 -8.32 24.05
C SER A 155 -12.31 -8.26 25.40
N SER A 156 -12.33 -7.09 26.04
CA SER A 156 -13.00 -6.88 27.32
C SER A 156 -14.52 -6.96 27.20
N ALA A 157 -15.11 -6.39 26.15
CA ALA A 157 -16.54 -6.49 25.86
C ALA A 157 -16.99 -7.95 25.65
N ILE A 158 -16.23 -8.74 24.86
CA ILE A 158 -16.51 -10.17 24.66
C ILE A 158 -16.44 -10.94 25.98
N GLN A 159 -15.47 -10.64 26.85
CA GLN A 159 -15.39 -11.27 28.18
C GLN A 159 -16.58 -10.90 29.07
N GLN A 160 -17.07 -9.66 29.00
CA GLN A 160 -18.23 -9.21 29.76
C GLN A 160 -19.52 -9.84 29.26
N ASP A 161 -19.73 -9.90 27.95
CA ASP A 161 -20.85 -10.59 27.31
C ASP A 161 -20.84 -12.08 27.68
N TYR A 162 -19.67 -12.72 27.63
CA TYR A 162 -19.52 -14.11 28.04
C TYR A 162 -19.91 -14.34 29.51
N LYS A 163 -19.48 -13.46 30.43
CA LYS A 163 -19.86 -13.53 31.85
C LYS A 163 -21.36 -13.32 32.05
N SER A 164 -21.98 -12.43 31.29
CA SER A 164 -23.43 -12.18 31.36
C SER A 164 -24.25 -13.39 30.87
N ILE A 165 -23.74 -14.10 29.86
CA ILE A 165 -24.38 -15.30 29.28
C ILE A 165 -24.15 -16.55 30.15
N LYS A 166 -22.99 -16.66 30.80
CA LYS A 166 -22.57 -17.86 31.57
C LYS A 166 -22.98 -17.89 33.04
N GLY A 167 -23.84 -16.96 33.46
CA GLY A 167 -24.72 -17.21 34.60
C GLY A 167 -24.80 -16.11 35.64
N GLY A 168 -25.98 -15.51 35.71
CA GLY A 168 -26.80 -15.88 36.86
C GLY A 168 -26.97 -17.40 36.91
N LYS A 169 -26.29 -18.03 37.89
CA LYS A 169 -26.38 -19.42 38.38
C LYS A 169 -26.20 -20.58 37.37
N VAL A 170 -25.10 -21.31 37.60
CA VAL A 170 -24.78 -22.60 36.97
C VAL A 170 -25.37 -23.72 37.83
N GLU A 171 -26.49 -24.29 37.40
CA GLU A 171 -26.82 -25.69 37.67
C GLU A 171 -27.30 -26.32 36.36
N GLU A 172 -26.57 -27.37 35.96
CA GLU A 172 -26.90 -28.42 34.99
C GLU A 172 -27.78 -28.07 33.77
N GLN A 173 -27.21 -28.13 32.55
CA GLN A 173 -27.87 -28.81 31.42
C GLN A 173 -26.99 -28.95 30.15
N GLU A 174 -26.88 -30.21 29.71
CA GLU A 174 -26.59 -30.76 28.38
C GLU A 174 -25.36 -30.31 27.56
N VAL A 175 -24.40 -31.24 27.51
CA VAL A 175 -23.20 -31.29 26.65
C VAL A 175 -23.50 -31.18 25.14
N SER A 176 -24.75 -31.42 24.69
CA SER A 176 -25.16 -31.30 23.28
C SER A 176 -25.32 -29.85 22.82
N ARG A 177 -25.66 -28.92 23.72
CA ARG A 177 -25.78 -27.48 23.39
C ARG A 177 -24.43 -26.79 23.25
N ILE A 178 -23.37 -27.31 23.87
CA ILE A 178 -22.01 -26.76 23.81
C ILE A 178 -21.49 -26.77 22.36
N GLY A 179 -21.79 -27.81 21.58
CA GLY A 179 -21.39 -27.88 20.16
C GLY A 179 -22.08 -26.83 19.28
N GLY A 180 -23.38 -26.59 19.49
CA GLY A 180 -24.14 -25.52 18.80
C GLY A 180 -23.82 -24.12 19.32
N PHE A 181 -23.40 -24.01 20.58
CA PHE A 181 -22.96 -22.77 21.22
C PHE A 181 -21.57 -22.36 20.73
N VAL A 182 -20.60 -23.28 20.64
CA VAL A 182 -19.29 -23.06 20.02
C VAL A 182 -19.44 -22.73 18.53
N ARG A 183 -20.41 -23.35 17.83
CA ARG A 183 -20.72 -23.02 16.44
C ARG A 183 -21.35 -21.63 16.29
N LYS A 184 -22.32 -21.24 17.13
CA LYS A 184 -22.87 -19.86 17.16
C LYS A 184 -21.84 -18.82 17.63
N LEU A 185 -20.90 -19.18 18.49
CA LEU A 185 -19.79 -18.32 18.92
C LEU A 185 -18.82 -18.08 17.75
N LYS A 186 -18.57 -19.12 16.94
CA LYS A 186 -17.74 -19.03 15.72
C LYS A 186 -18.47 -18.41 14.52
N ASP A 187 -19.80 -18.58 14.45
CA ASP A 187 -20.66 -18.07 13.38
C ASP A 187 -21.16 -16.63 13.65
N ASN A 188 -21.23 -16.17 14.91
CA ASN A 188 -21.60 -14.78 15.28
C ASN A 188 -20.43 -13.89 15.70
N MET A 189 -19.20 -14.39 15.87
CA MET A 189 -18.04 -13.56 16.26
C MET A 189 -16.99 -13.62 15.13
N GLN A 190 -16.51 -12.51 14.57
CA GLN A 190 -15.52 -11.60 15.18
C GLN A 190 -14.39 -12.24 16.02
N GLY A 191 -14.45 -13.52 16.40
CA GLY A 191 -13.48 -14.20 17.27
C GLY A 191 -12.29 -14.80 16.53
N VAL A 192 -12.50 -15.33 15.31
CA VAL A 192 -11.38 -15.81 14.46
C VAL A 192 -10.44 -14.66 14.07
N GLY A 193 -11.01 -13.47 13.81
CA GLY A 193 -10.23 -12.25 13.59
C GLY A 193 -9.56 -11.75 14.86
N LEU A 194 -10.23 -11.81 16.02
CA LEU A 194 -9.66 -11.32 17.27
C LEU A 194 -8.41 -12.09 17.71
N ASP A 195 -8.43 -13.43 17.65
CA ASP A 195 -7.26 -14.25 18.02
C ASP A 195 -6.06 -13.96 17.10
N LEU A 196 -6.32 -13.84 15.79
CA LEU A 196 -5.31 -13.45 14.81
C LEU A 196 -4.72 -12.07 15.12
N HIS A 197 -5.58 -11.06 15.32
CA HIS A 197 -5.14 -9.69 15.52
C HIS A 197 -4.51 -9.46 16.90
N ALA A 198 -4.90 -10.23 17.93
CA ALA A 198 -4.21 -10.28 19.21
C ALA A 198 -2.80 -10.87 19.07
N THR A 199 -2.66 -11.96 18.30
CA THR A 199 -1.37 -12.58 18.01
C THR A 199 -0.44 -11.64 17.25
N ILE A 200 -0.96 -10.97 16.21
CA ILE A 200 -0.23 -9.95 15.46
C ILE A 200 0.18 -8.80 16.38
N ALA A 201 -0.77 -8.21 17.12
CA ALA A 201 -0.49 -7.08 18.00
C ALA A 201 0.56 -7.42 19.07
N LYS A 202 0.51 -8.62 19.64
CA LYS A 202 1.55 -9.11 20.55
C LYS A 202 2.92 -9.15 19.88
N HIS A 203 3.01 -9.73 18.68
CA HIS A 203 4.27 -9.79 17.94
C HIS A 203 4.84 -8.41 17.62
N LEU A 204 3.98 -7.46 17.22
CA LEU A 204 4.36 -6.07 16.96
C LEU A 204 4.80 -5.37 18.26
N LEU A 205 4.09 -5.58 19.37
CA LEU A 205 4.49 -5.05 20.69
C LEU A 205 5.81 -5.62 21.16
N ASP A 206 6.08 -6.91 20.95
CA ASP A 206 7.36 -7.51 21.31
C ASP A 206 8.50 -6.92 20.46
N ALA A 207 8.25 -6.69 19.17
CA ALA A 207 9.21 -6.10 18.25
C ALA A 207 9.46 -4.60 18.46
N THR A 208 8.49 -3.85 19.00
CA THR A 208 8.59 -2.40 19.25
C THR A 208 8.87 -2.03 20.71
N ARG A 209 8.43 -2.86 21.67
CA ARG A 209 8.41 -2.59 23.13
C ARG A 209 8.93 -3.76 24.00
N GLY A 210 9.49 -4.86 23.48
CA GLY A 210 9.88 -6.06 24.27
C GLY A 210 11.29 -6.08 24.90
N ALA A 211 11.42 -6.46 26.18
CA ALA A 211 12.49 -6.24 27.20
C ALA A 211 14.03 -6.34 26.90
N MET A 212 14.56 -6.10 25.69
CA MET A 212 16.01 -6.12 25.40
C MET A 212 16.51 -4.91 24.59
N LEU A 213 17.85 -4.75 24.52
CA LEU A 213 18.62 -3.75 23.73
C LEU A 213 18.05 -3.37 22.35
N TYR A 214 17.25 -4.25 21.73
CA TYR A 214 16.53 -4.01 20.49
C TYR A 214 15.45 -2.91 20.58
N GLN A 215 14.79 -2.72 21.73
CA GLN A 215 13.75 -1.68 21.95
C GLN A 215 14.30 -0.28 21.85
N GLN A 216 15.43 -0.04 22.53
CA GLN A 216 16.10 1.25 22.51
C GLN A 216 16.45 1.64 21.08
N ARG A 217 16.73 0.65 20.21
CA ARG A 217 17.03 0.90 18.80
C ARG A 217 15.80 1.29 18.01
N PHE A 218 14.65 0.62 18.19
CA PHE A 218 13.43 0.99 17.47
C PHE A 218 12.98 2.41 17.84
N MET A 219 12.86 2.70 19.14
CA MET A 219 12.46 4.04 19.59
C MET A 219 13.48 5.11 19.21
N ASN A 220 14.79 4.84 19.36
CA ASN A 220 15.81 5.79 18.94
C ASN A 220 15.80 6.02 17.42
N ASN A 221 15.57 4.98 16.61
CA ASN A 221 15.38 5.14 15.17
C ASN A 221 14.20 6.06 14.87
N LEU A 222 13.04 5.85 15.52
CA LEU A 222 11.87 6.72 15.32
C LEU A 222 12.16 8.18 15.70
N GLU A 223 12.85 8.42 16.82
CA GLU A 223 13.22 9.77 17.23
C GLU A 223 14.18 10.44 16.23
N VAL A 224 15.12 9.68 15.67
CA VAL A 224 16.03 10.20 14.65
C VAL A 224 15.32 10.40 13.30
N GLU A 225 14.40 9.52 12.91
CA GLU A 225 13.54 9.70 11.73
C GLU A 225 12.69 10.98 11.87
N ARG A 226 12.07 11.17 13.03
CA ARG A 226 11.32 12.38 13.38
C ARG A 226 12.21 13.62 13.29
N ALA A 227 13.39 13.60 13.89
CA ALA A 227 14.33 14.72 13.86
C ALA A 227 14.74 15.10 12.42
N CYS A 228 14.90 14.13 11.52
CA CYS A 228 15.13 14.39 10.09
C CYS A 228 13.96 15.15 9.45
N VAL A 229 12.73 14.68 9.67
CA VAL A 229 11.51 15.25 9.08
C VAL A 229 11.20 16.65 9.65
N GLU A 230 11.33 16.82 10.96
CA GLU A 230 11.23 18.11 11.66
C GLU A 230 12.40 19.05 11.30
N GLY A 231 13.46 18.52 10.71
CA GLY A 231 14.66 19.23 10.26
C GLY A 231 15.42 19.87 11.40
N HIS A 232 15.60 19.07 12.44
CA HIS A 232 16.61 19.29 13.45
C HIS A 232 18.02 19.24 12.83
N ARG A 233 19.02 19.48 13.68
CA ARG A 233 20.43 19.46 13.29
C ARG A 233 20.85 18.06 12.83
N TRP A 234 21.59 17.99 11.72
CA TRP A 234 21.98 16.75 11.05
C TRP A 234 23.03 15.95 11.83
N GLU A 235 23.78 16.60 12.72
CA GLU A 235 24.90 16.03 13.47
C GLU A 235 24.47 14.79 14.26
N GLY A 236 23.34 14.87 14.99
CA GLY A 236 22.83 13.74 15.77
C GLY A 236 22.36 12.57 14.88
N THR A 237 21.82 12.86 13.69
CA THR A 237 21.46 11.82 12.73
C THR A 237 22.68 11.09 12.19
N LEU A 238 23.78 11.79 11.89
CA LEU A 238 24.99 11.13 11.40
C LEU A 238 25.68 10.31 12.49
N GLU A 239 25.76 10.82 13.72
CA GLU A 239 26.26 10.06 14.87
C GLU A 239 25.46 8.76 15.08
N HIS A 240 24.13 8.83 14.89
CA HIS A 240 23.28 7.65 14.94
C HIS A 240 23.57 6.66 13.81
N ILE A 241 23.75 7.14 12.56
CA ILE A 241 24.13 6.28 11.42
C ILE A 241 25.46 5.59 11.68
N GLU A 242 26.48 6.32 12.13
CA GLU A 242 27.79 5.75 12.51
C GLU A 242 27.64 4.68 13.60
N THR A 243 26.79 4.94 14.60
CA THR A 243 26.47 3.97 15.67
C THR A 243 25.80 2.71 15.11
N MET A 244 24.87 2.83 14.15
CA MET A 244 24.23 1.68 13.51
C MET A 244 25.24 0.83 12.71
N VAL A 245 26.15 1.49 11.98
CA VAL A 245 27.23 0.83 11.22
C VAL A 245 28.18 0.11 12.16
N PHE A 246 28.66 0.78 13.22
CA PHE A 246 29.57 0.20 14.21
C PHE A 246 28.98 -1.03 14.90
N ARG A 247 27.67 -1.02 15.15
CA ARG A 247 26.95 -2.16 15.74
C ARG A 247 26.68 -3.29 14.76
N GLY A 248 27.00 -3.13 13.48
CA GLY A 248 26.71 -4.11 12.44
C GLY A 248 25.20 -4.35 12.27
N GLU A 249 24.39 -3.29 12.39
CA GLU A 249 22.94 -3.42 12.18
C GLU A 249 22.62 -3.82 10.74
N ASN A 250 21.38 -4.25 10.49
CA ASN A 250 20.94 -4.64 9.15
C ASN A 250 21.20 -3.50 8.16
N VAL A 251 21.99 -3.78 7.12
CA VAL A 251 22.42 -2.77 6.14
C VAL A 251 21.25 -2.03 5.49
N ARG A 252 20.09 -2.68 5.29
CA ARG A 252 18.89 -2.05 4.73
C ARG A 252 18.37 -0.93 5.64
N ARG A 253 18.40 -1.13 6.96
CA ARG A 253 17.98 -0.11 7.93
C ARG A 253 18.93 1.07 7.94
N VAL A 254 20.24 0.80 7.88
CA VAL A 254 21.27 1.83 7.81
C VAL A 254 21.11 2.68 6.55
N VAL A 255 21.00 2.05 5.38
CA VAL A 255 20.84 2.80 4.14
C VAL A 255 19.49 3.52 4.04
N ARG A 256 18.43 3.00 4.69
CA ARG A 256 17.14 3.70 4.79
C ARG A 256 17.29 5.01 5.58
N MET A 257 17.94 4.95 6.73
CA MET A 257 18.24 6.15 7.54
C MET A 257 19.16 7.12 6.80
N LEU A 258 20.21 6.62 6.13
CA LEU A 258 21.11 7.44 5.32
C LEU A 258 20.39 8.13 4.16
N ALA A 259 19.50 7.43 3.47
CA ALA A 259 18.68 8.01 2.41
C ALA A 259 17.72 9.08 2.96
N LEU A 260 17.07 8.80 4.10
CA LEU A 260 16.18 9.76 4.75
C LEU A 260 16.94 11.04 5.12
N ALA A 261 18.11 10.91 5.75
CA ALA A 261 18.98 12.02 6.10
C ALA A 261 19.43 12.80 4.85
N THR A 262 19.80 12.09 3.78
CA THR A 262 20.19 12.72 2.51
C THR A 262 19.04 13.56 1.93
N LEU A 263 17.82 13.03 1.88
CA LEU A 263 16.69 13.74 1.27
C LEU A 263 16.19 14.91 2.13
N THR A 264 16.11 14.72 3.45
CA THR A 264 15.59 15.73 4.39
C THR A 264 16.55 16.91 4.56
N TYR A 265 17.86 16.65 4.61
CA TYR A 265 18.88 17.68 4.78
C TYR A 265 19.43 18.25 3.46
N GLY A 266 18.92 17.79 2.31
CA GLY A 266 19.38 18.25 1.00
C GLY A 266 20.80 17.80 0.66
N GLY A 267 21.18 16.61 1.11
CA GLY A 267 22.47 15.97 0.87
C GLY A 267 23.35 15.90 2.11
N ILE A 268 24.31 14.98 2.07
CA ILE A 268 25.28 14.76 3.13
C ILE A 268 26.46 15.72 2.92
N PRO A 269 26.96 16.41 3.97
CA PRO A 269 28.10 17.31 3.83
C PRO A 269 29.34 16.59 3.27
N LYS A 270 30.11 17.25 2.39
CA LYS A 270 31.33 16.67 1.79
C LYS A 270 32.30 16.07 2.81
N LYS A 271 32.41 16.67 3.99
CA LYS A 271 33.28 16.19 5.09
C LYS A 271 32.89 14.79 5.58
N HIS A 272 31.60 14.42 5.53
CA HIS A 272 31.08 13.16 6.06
C HIS A 272 30.76 12.13 4.98
N TYR A 273 30.63 12.55 3.71
CA TYR A 273 30.24 11.68 2.60
C TYR A 273 31.16 10.45 2.41
N GLU A 274 32.45 10.68 2.17
CA GLU A 274 33.42 9.59 1.95
C GLU A 274 33.70 8.78 3.23
N PRO A 275 33.79 9.39 4.44
CA PRO A 275 33.89 8.63 5.68
C PRO A 275 32.77 7.61 5.87
N ILE A 276 31.51 8.01 5.70
CA ILE A 276 30.36 7.09 5.85
C ILE A 276 30.47 5.93 4.86
N LYS A 277 30.77 6.21 3.59
CA LYS A 277 30.95 5.16 2.57
C LYS A 277 32.08 4.18 2.94
N ARG A 278 33.18 4.70 3.48
CA ARG A 278 34.32 3.90 3.93
C ARG A 278 33.96 3.03 5.14
N GLU A 279 33.26 3.58 6.12
CA GLU A 279 32.81 2.83 7.29
C GLU A 279 31.83 1.72 6.91
N MET A 280 30.89 2.02 6.02
CA MET A 280 29.99 1.01 5.46
C MET A 280 30.76 -0.09 4.73
N LEU A 281 31.77 0.25 3.93
CA LEU A 281 32.65 -0.72 3.26
C LEU A 281 33.37 -1.61 4.27
N HIS A 282 33.93 -1.04 5.33
CA HIS A 282 34.64 -1.79 6.36
C HIS A 282 33.69 -2.71 7.16
N ALA A 283 32.48 -2.25 7.47
CA ALA A 283 31.52 -3.01 8.27
C ALA A 283 30.80 -4.12 7.47
N TYR A 284 30.46 -3.85 6.20
CA TYR A 284 29.60 -4.72 5.40
C TYR A 284 30.30 -5.39 4.22
N GLY A 285 31.55 -5.03 3.91
CA GLY A 285 32.32 -5.58 2.80
C GLY A 285 32.06 -4.89 1.45
N PRO A 286 32.81 -5.28 0.40
CA PRO A 286 32.84 -4.58 -0.90
C PRO A 286 31.50 -4.53 -1.64
N GLN A 287 30.61 -5.49 -1.41
CA GLN A 287 29.28 -5.53 -2.02
C GLN A 287 28.42 -4.31 -1.69
N VAL A 288 28.68 -3.64 -0.55
CA VAL A 288 27.93 -2.43 -0.17
C VAL A 288 28.20 -1.28 -1.13
N LEU A 289 29.34 -1.27 -1.83
CA LEU A 289 29.65 -0.23 -2.81
C LEU A 289 28.65 -0.23 -3.96
N LEU A 290 28.23 -1.41 -4.43
CA LEU A 290 27.21 -1.53 -5.49
C LEU A 290 25.87 -0.97 -5.00
N LEU A 291 25.51 -1.24 -3.74
CA LEU A 291 24.30 -0.67 -3.13
C LEU A 291 24.38 0.87 -3.07
N LEU A 292 25.51 1.42 -2.62
CA LEU A 292 25.71 2.87 -2.53
C LEU A 292 25.70 3.54 -3.91
N ILE A 293 26.31 2.93 -4.93
CA ILE A 293 26.27 3.43 -6.32
C ILE A 293 24.82 3.45 -6.85
N ASN A 294 24.03 2.40 -6.56
CA ASN A 294 22.63 2.37 -6.95
C ASN A 294 21.82 3.45 -6.23
N MET A 295 22.11 3.72 -4.95
CA MET A 295 21.49 4.82 -4.23
C MET A 295 21.87 6.20 -4.80
N GLU A 296 23.14 6.38 -5.18
CA GLU A 296 23.60 7.60 -5.86
C GLU A 296 22.85 7.80 -7.18
N THR A 297 22.76 6.74 -7.99
CA THR A 297 22.05 6.73 -9.27
C THR A 297 20.56 7.03 -9.10
N ALA A 298 19.94 6.50 -8.05
CA ALA A 298 18.54 6.75 -7.71
C ALA A 298 18.30 8.10 -7.01
N GLY A 299 19.33 8.92 -6.80
CA GLY A 299 19.21 10.22 -6.12
C GLY A 299 18.91 10.13 -4.61
N LEU A 300 19.11 8.96 -4.01
CA LEU A 300 18.92 8.68 -2.57
C LEU A 300 20.17 8.94 -1.74
N LEU A 301 21.33 9.07 -2.36
CA LEU A 301 22.60 9.44 -1.72
C LEU A 301 23.32 10.45 -2.59
N TYR A 302 23.65 11.62 -2.06
CA TYR A 302 24.41 12.64 -2.78
C TYR A 302 25.07 13.63 -1.82
N ARG A 303 26.12 14.31 -2.29
CA ARG A 303 26.78 15.38 -1.55
C ARG A 303 25.90 16.63 -1.58
N ARG A 304 25.82 17.32 -0.45
CA ARG A 304 25.05 18.55 -0.30
C ARG A 304 25.43 19.62 -1.33
N GLU A 305 26.70 19.65 -1.69
CA GLU A 305 27.27 20.64 -2.61
C GLU A 305 26.93 20.36 -4.09
N ASP A 306 26.53 19.13 -4.43
CA ASP A 306 26.25 18.74 -5.81
C ASP A 306 24.84 19.13 -6.28
N LYS A 307 23.94 19.49 -5.37
CA LYS A 307 22.52 19.74 -5.67
C LYS A 307 22.11 21.16 -5.25
N VAL A 308 21.56 21.94 -6.18
CA VAL A 308 21.15 23.34 -5.93
C VAL A 308 19.63 23.50 -6.01
N LYS A 309 19.07 24.06 -4.93
CA LYS A 309 17.73 24.63 -4.68
C LYS A 309 16.49 23.78 -5.02
N GLY A 310 15.65 23.61 -3.99
CA GLY A 310 14.46 22.75 -4.01
C GLY A 310 14.76 21.48 -3.22
N GLY A 311 14.02 21.26 -2.14
CA GLY A 311 14.29 20.18 -1.21
C GLY A 311 13.21 20.09 -0.15
N PHE A 312 13.27 19.00 0.63
CA PHE A 312 12.24 18.68 1.61
C PHE A 312 11.92 19.84 2.55
N ALA A 313 12.93 20.59 3.02
CA ALA A 313 12.74 21.74 3.91
C ALA A 313 11.80 22.83 3.35
N ALA A 314 11.85 23.10 2.04
CA ALA A 314 10.97 24.10 1.41
C ALA A 314 9.53 23.59 1.31
N VAL A 315 9.38 22.32 0.90
CA VAL A 315 8.07 21.66 0.76
C VAL A 315 7.41 21.48 2.12
N ARG A 316 8.18 21.08 3.14
CA ARG A 316 7.72 20.90 4.52
C ARG A 316 6.97 22.12 5.04
N LYS A 317 7.55 23.31 4.87
CA LYS A 317 6.90 24.56 5.30
C LYS A 317 5.70 24.91 4.42
N ALA A 318 5.84 24.76 3.10
CA ALA A 318 4.80 25.16 2.15
C ALA A 318 3.54 24.29 2.23
N LEU A 319 3.69 23.01 2.54
CA LEU A 319 2.60 22.03 2.62
C LEU A 319 2.26 21.62 4.06
N ASN A 320 2.84 22.29 5.06
CA ASN A 320 2.61 22.00 6.48
C ASN A 320 2.81 20.51 6.84
N LEU A 321 3.92 19.90 6.38
CA LEU A 321 4.16 18.45 6.53
C LEU A 321 4.51 18.00 7.97
N VAL A 322 4.60 18.94 8.92
CA VAL A 322 4.85 18.64 10.34
C VAL A 322 3.78 19.33 11.14
N VAL A 323 2.89 18.53 11.72
CA VAL A 323 1.82 19.00 12.60
C VAL A 323 2.10 18.46 13.99
N ASN A 324 2.29 19.38 14.93
CA ASN A 324 2.52 19.02 16.32
C ASN A 324 1.19 18.77 17.03
N ASP A 325 1.23 17.93 18.07
CA ASP A 325 0.12 17.74 19.02
C ASP A 325 -1.19 17.24 18.38
N LEU A 326 -1.09 16.36 17.38
CA LEU A 326 -2.26 15.66 16.82
C LEU A 326 -2.87 14.71 17.87
N ASP A 327 -4.20 14.75 17.99
CA ASP A 327 -4.93 13.73 18.75
C ASP A 327 -5.10 12.47 17.91
N ASP A 328 -4.30 11.45 18.19
CA ASP A 328 -4.40 10.15 17.53
C ASP A 328 -5.78 9.49 17.69
N ALA A 329 -6.60 9.86 18.70
CA ALA A 329 -7.95 9.30 18.85
C ALA A 329 -8.92 9.88 17.82
N ASN A 330 -8.75 11.15 17.48
CA ASN A 330 -9.62 11.90 16.59
C ASN A 330 -8.76 12.68 15.60
N PRO A 331 -8.13 12.00 14.64
CA PRO A 331 -7.19 12.64 13.73
C PRO A 331 -7.92 13.72 12.91
N ALA A 332 -7.46 14.97 13.06
CA ALA A 332 -7.95 16.12 12.32
C ALA A 332 -7.17 16.36 11.02
N ASP A 333 -6.11 15.58 10.80
CA ASP A 333 -5.25 15.60 9.63
C ASP A 333 -4.86 14.15 9.24
N ILE A 334 -4.33 13.96 8.04
CA ILE A 334 -3.90 12.65 7.50
C ILE A 334 -2.70 12.06 8.24
#